data_AF-A0A651DB31-F1
#
_entry.id   AF-A0A651DB31-F1
#
_cell.length_a   1.000
_cell.length_b   1.000
_cell.length_c   1.000
_cell.angle_alpha   90.00
_cell.angle_beta   90.00
_cell.angle_gamma   90.00
#
_symmetry.space_group_name_H-M   'P 1'
#
loop_
_entity.id
_entity.type
_entity.pdbx_description
1 polymer ?
#
loop_
_entity_poly.entity_id
_entity_poly.type
_entity_poly.pdbx_seq_one_letter_code
_entity_poly.pdbx_strand_id
1 'polypeptide(L)'
;MTGPQVARRAGLEGTVRAYWSGESSRLVSALLSIFGAPLSVLFATGVRIRNVLYDRGAIRTKPPPIPVISVGNLAVGGTGKTPVSRWLVELLLARGQSPAIVSRGFGEDELLLHRRWHPDIPVIRAPRRIEGVRAAAARGCTVAVVDDGFQHRALGRSLDLVLLSPAHPLPIRLLPRGPFREPLRSLRRAHGVLVTVKSPAENATADRLLDEVRSLPGHPPARLLTLLPGSWCDLRGAPASAPDGPLLALTSVAQPGSFVSLVRARGLHSGSEGDEGVELLAFPDHHPYTSEELSQILETAGDRMVVTTEKDAVKLIPLCEEAAPSAMDRFRVLPLMISVGPRVEDWVQQLLDKALP
;
A
#
# COMPACT_ATOMS: atom_id res chain seq x y z
N MET A 1 -25.78 -14.45 -25.41
CA MET A 1 -24.47 -14.78 -25.99
C MET A 1 -23.42 -14.42 -24.97
N THR A 2 -22.62 -15.40 -24.59
CA THR A 2 -21.71 -15.41 -23.44
C THR A 2 -20.59 -14.39 -23.59
N GLY A 3 -20.55 -13.38 -22.72
CA GLY A 3 -19.46 -12.42 -22.63
C GLY A 3 -18.14 -13.12 -22.26
N PRO A 4 -16.98 -12.59 -22.68
CA PRO A 4 -15.70 -13.19 -22.38
C PRO A 4 -15.45 -13.14 -20.87
N GLN A 5 -15.51 -14.30 -20.22
CA GLN A 5 -15.03 -14.50 -18.86
C GLN A 5 -13.51 -14.32 -18.83
N VAL A 6 -13.03 -13.10 -18.62
CA VAL A 6 -11.66 -12.86 -18.12
C VAL A 6 -11.69 -12.82 -16.58
N ALA A 7 -12.41 -13.76 -15.97
CA ALA A 7 -12.17 -14.14 -14.58
C ALA A 7 -11.16 -15.29 -14.61
N ARG A 8 -9.87 -14.97 -14.78
CA ARG A 8 -8.81 -15.97 -14.61
C ARG A 8 -8.98 -16.58 -13.22
N ARG A 9 -9.03 -17.92 -13.17
CA ARG A 9 -9.07 -18.73 -11.94
C ARG A 9 -8.18 -18.11 -10.87
N ALA A 10 -8.73 -17.83 -9.69
CA ALA A 10 -7.95 -17.36 -8.56
C ALA A 10 -6.76 -18.30 -8.37
N GLY A 11 -5.54 -17.82 -8.67
CA GLY A 11 -4.32 -18.57 -8.45
C GLY A 11 -4.17 -18.92 -6.96
N LEU A 12 -3.10 -19.65 -6.62
CA LEU A 12 -2.81 -20.01 -5.22
C LEU A 12 -2.84 -18.77 -4.30
N GLU A 13 -2.31 -17.64 -4.75
CA GLU A 13 -2.34 -16.37 -4.00
C GLU A 13 -3.76 -15.85 -3.75
N GLY A 14 -4.64 -15.89 -4.76
CA GLY A 14 -6.04 -15.50 -4.62
C GLY A 14 -6.80 -16.39 -3.64
N THR A 15 -6.51 -17.70 -3.67
CA THR A 15 -7.09 -18.67 -2.74
C THR A 15 -6.64 -18.41 -1.30
N VAL A 16 -5.35 -18.14 -1.09
CA VAL A 16 -4.80 -17.83 0.25
C VAL A 16 -5.34 -16.50 0.78
N ARG A 17 -5.49 -15.47 -0.07
CA ARG A 17 -6.09 -14.19 0.33
C ARG A 17 -7.57 -14.35 0.68
N ALA A 18 -8.34 -15.10 -0.11
CA ALA A 18 -9.73 -15.44 0.21
C ALA A 18 -9.85 -16.21 1.54
N TYR A 19 -8.87 -17.05 1.86
CA TYR A 19 -8.81 -17.70 3.17
C TYR A 19 -8.55 -16.72 4.31
N TRP A 20 -7.65 -15.75 4.12
CA TRP A 20 -7.41 -14.71 5.13
C TRP A 20 -8.60 -13.76 5.31
N SER A 21 -9.34 -13.42 4.25
CA SER A 21 -10.55 -12.59 4.32
C SER A 21 -11.78 -13.35 4.84
N GLY A 22 -11.74 -14.69 4.87
CA GLY A 22 -12.87 -15.53 5.29
C GLY A 22 -13.89 -15.80 4.17
N GLU A 23 -13.53 -15.49 2.92
CA GLU A 23 -14.36 -15.65 1.72
C GLU A 23 -14.14 -17.01 1.03
N SER A 24 -13.18 -17.83 1.49
CA SER A 24 -12.93 -19.15 0.92
C SER A 24 -13.96 -20.20 1.33
N SER A 25 -14.12 -21.24 0.50
CA SER A 25 -15.01 -22.36 0.81
C SER A 25 -14.62 -23.05 2.12
N ARG A 26 -15.62 -23.57 2.85
CA ARG A 26 -15.42 -24.20 4.17
C ARG A 26 -14.35 -25.30 4.16
N LEU A 27 -14.31 -26.09 3.08
CA LEU A 27 -13.34 -27.18 2.92
C LEU A 27 -11.90 -26.63 2.75
N VAL A 28 -11.71 -25.62 1.91
CA VAL A 28 -10.40 -24.97 1.73
C VAL A 28 -9.94 -24.30 3.03
N SER A 29 -10.85 -23.62 3.72
CA SER A 29 -10.57 -23.00 5.02
C SER A 29 -10.14 -24.00 6.08
N ALA A 30 -10.80 -25.17 6.14
CA ALA A 30 -10.46 -26.24 7.08
C ALA A 30 -9.06 -26.81 6.79
N LEU A 31 -8.77 -27.13 5.53
CA LEU A 31 -7.46 -27.66 5.12
C LEU A 31 -6.33 -26.66 5.42
N LEU A 32 -6.48 -25.40 4.99
CA LEU A 32 -5.48 -24.36 5.25
C LEU A 32 -5.31 -24.06 6.74
N SER A 33 -6.37 -24.20 7.54
CA SER A 33 -6.27 -24.06 9.00
C SER A 33 -5.50 -25.19 9.65
N ILE A 34 -5.79 -26.45 9.29
CA ILE A 34 -5.15 -27.65 9.85
C ILE A 34 -3.66 -27.67 9.49
N PHE A 35 -3.34 -27.57 8.20
CA PHE A 35 -1.95 -27.63 7.74
C PHE A 35 -1.18 -26.33 8.00
N GLY A 36 -1.87 -25.19 8.02
CA GLY A 36 -1.26 -23.90 8.30
C GLY A 36 -0.87 -23.72 9.78
N ALA A 37 -1.50 -24.44 10.72
CA ALA A 37 -1.22 -24.33 12.16
C ALA A 37 0.23 -24.65 12.53
N PRO A 38 0.76 -25.85 12.25
CA PRO A 38 2.15 -26.17 12.58
C PRO A 38 3.12 -25.25 11.85
N LEU A 39 2.85 -24.93 10.58
CA LEU A 39 3.70 -24.04 9.79
C LEU A 39 3.73 -22.61 10.35
N SER A 40 2.61 -22.13 10.88
CA SER A 40 2.54 -20.82 11.52
C SER A 40 3.31 -20.77 12.84
N VAL A 41 3.31 -21.85 13.62
CA VAL A 41 4.12 -21.95 14.85
C VAL A 41 5.61 -21.95 14.52
N LEU A 42 6.03 -22.71 13.49
CA LEU A 42 7.41 -22.73 13.02
C LEU A 42 7.85 -21.33 12.53
N PHE A 43 7.02 -20.69 11.72
CA PHE A 43 7.25 -19.32 11.25
C PHE A 43 7.35 -18.33 12.42
N ALA A 44 6.41 -18.38 13.37
CA ALA A 44 6.40 -17.53 14.56
C ALA A 44 7.67 -17.70 15.40
N THR A 45 8.15 -18.94 15.53
CA THR A 45 9.37 -19.28 16.25
C THR A 45 10.60 -18.71 15.55
N GLY A 46 10.71 -18.88 14.23
CA GLY A 46 11.79 -18.28 13.44
C GLY A 46 11.83 -16.75 13.54
N VAL A 47 10.67 -16.10 13.42
CA VAL A 47 10.53 -14.65 13.61
C VAL A 47 10.93 -14.22 15.02
N ARG A 48 10.52 -14.97 16.06
CA ARG A 48 10.90 -14.70 17.45
C ARG A 48 12.41 -14.81 17.65
N ILE A 49 13.03 -15.89 17.20
CA ILE A 49 14.48 -16.11 17.32
C ILE A 49 15.22 -14.97 16.64
N ARG A 50 14.88 -14.66 15.38
CA ARG A 50 15.48 -13.55 14.63
C ARG A 50 15.35 -12.24 15.40
N ASN A 51 14.17 -11.92 15.91
CA ASN A 51 13.95 -10.66 16.63
C ASN A 51 14.76 -10.59 17.94
N VAL A 52 14.84 -11.68 18.69
CA VAL A 52 15.66 -11.76 19.91
C VAL A 52 17.15 -11.60 19.61
N LEU A 53 17.65 -12.18 18.51
CA LEU A 53 19.04 -12.03 18.10
C LEU A 53 19.40 -10.58 17.77
N TYR A 54 18.51 -9.84 17.10
CA TYR A 54 18.70 -8.40 16.91
C TYR A 54 18.55 -7.60 18.21
N ASP A 55 17.57 -7.93 19.06
CA ASP A 55 17.34 -7.23 20.34
C ASP A 55 18.56 -7.35 21.28
N ARG A 56 19.25 -8.50 21.26
CA ARG A 56 20.47 -8.75 22.03
C ARG A 56 21.75 -8.26 21.34
N GLY A 57 21.67 -7.68 20.15
CA GLY A 57 22.84 -7.23 19.38
C GLY A 57 23.68 -8.36 18.77
N ALA A 58 23.22 -9.62 18.82
CA ALA A 58 23.91 -10.77 18.22
C ALA A 58 23.92 -10.70 16.68
N ILE A 59 22.93 -10.04 16.07
CA ILE A 59 22.95 -9.65 14.65
C ILE A 59 23.17 -8.13 14.56
N ARG A 60 24.20 -7.73 13.82
CA ARG A 60 24.59 -6.32 13.70
C ARG A 60 23.62 -5.51 12.84
N THR A 61 23.19 -4.38 13.38
CA THR A 61 22.50 -3.32 12.62
C THR A 61 23.55 -2.40 12.01
N LYS A 62 23.44 -2.10 10.71
CA LYS A 62 24.38 -1.21 10.00
C LYS A 62 23.93 0.25 10.19
N PRO A 63 24.80 1.14 10.69
CA PRO A 63 24.48 2.56 10.74
C PRO A 63 24.39 3.12 9.31
N PRO A 64 23.32 3.85 8.96
CA PRO A 64 23.22 4.51 7.68
C PRO A 64 24.08 5.78 7.65
N PRO A 65 24.58 6.21 6.46
CA PRO A 65 25.36 7.44 6.32
C PRO A 65 24.53 8.74 6.41
N ILE A 66 23.21 8.64 6.27
CA ILE A 66 22.23 9.73 6.40
C ILE A 66 21.02 9.22 7.20
N PRO A 67 20.23 10.09 7.84
CA PRO A 67 18.99 9.71 8.50
C PRO A 67 18.08 8.85 7.62
N VAL A 68 17.46 7.83 8.23
CA VAL A 68 16.55 6.92 7.54
C VAL A 68 15.18 6.95 8.22
N ILE A 69 14.15 7.26 7.44
CA ILE A 69 12.74 7.17 7.83
C ILE A 69 12.17 5.92 7.17
N SER A 70 11.77 4.94 7.97
CA SER A 70 11.16 3.70 7.51
C SER A 70 9.63 3.81 7.56
N VAL A 71 8.97 3.50 6.45
CA VAL A 71 7.53 3.26 6.38
C VAL A 71 7.34 1.77 6.18
N GLY A 72 6.78 1.09 7.16
CA GLY A 72 6.54 -0.35 7.08
C GLY A 72 5.16 -0.75 7.54
N ASN A 73 4.91 -2.05 7.53
CA ASN A 73 3.69 -2.63 8.10
C ASN A 73 4.03 -3.98 8.76
N LEU A 74 3.06 -4.60 9.43
CA LEU A 74 3.25 -5.94 9.99
C LEU A 74 2.76 -7.08 9.09
N ALA A 75 1.99 -6.78 8.05
CA ALA A 75 1.27 -7.79 7.28
C ALA A 75 1.53 -7.68 5.76
N VAL A 76 1.14 -8.72 5.03
CA VAL A 76 1.15 -8.70 3.56
C VAL A 76 -0.12 -8.00 3.08
N GLY A 77 0.02 -7.11 2.10
CA GLY A 77 -1.10 -6.38 1.48
C GLY A 77 -1.06 -4.86 1.66
N GLY A 78 -2.11 -4.22 1.15
CA GLY A 78 -2.19 -2.76 0.98
C GLY A 78 -2.56 -1.99 2.25
N THR A 79 -1.59 -1.67 3.11
CA THR A 79 -1.76 -0.83 4.31
C THR A 79 -1.57 0.66 4.06
N GLY A 80 -1.62 1.13 2.81
CA GLY A 80 -1.46 2.56 2.50
C GLY A 80 -0.03 3.10 2.59
N LYS A 81 0.99 2.23 2.44
CA LYS A 81 2.41 2.64 2.49
C LYS A 81 2.74 3.71 1.45
N THR A 82 2.36 3.49 0.20
CA THR A 82 2.71 4.40 -0.91
C THR A 82 2.17 5.82 -0.70
N PRO A 83 0.89 6.05 -0.33
CA PRO A 83 0.42 7.37 0.08
C PRO A 83 1.19 7.98 1.25
N VAL A 84 1.49 7.20 2.30
CA VAL A 84 2.24 7.71 3.47
C VAL A 84 3.68 8.06 3.12
N SER A 85 4.35 7.25 2.29
CA SER A 85 5.69 7.53 1.77
C SER A 85 5.70 8.82 0.96
N ARG A 86 4.67 9.05 0.12
CA ARG A 86 4.51 10.31 -0.63
C ARG A 86 4.36 11.49 0.32
N TRP A 87 3.44 11.40 1.28
CA TRP A 87 3.21 12.47 2.25
C TRP A 87 4.45 12.82 3.06
N LEU A 88 5.22 11.82 3.53
CA LEU A 88 6.48 12.07 4.23
C LEU A 88 7.51 12.76 3.34
N VAL A 89 7.61 12.37 2.06
CA VAL A 89 8.49 13.08 1.11
C VAL A 89 8.06 14.54 0.94
N GLU A 90 6.77 14.81 0.77
CA GLU A 90 6.23 16.17 0.65
C GLU A 90 6.54 17.01 1.91
N LEU A 91 6.37 16.43 3.12
CA LEU A 91 6.74 17.09 4.37
C LEU A 91 8.25 17.38 4.47
N LEU A 92 9.09 16.45 4.03
CA LEU A 92 10.55 16.63 4.04
C LEU A 92 10.99 17.73 3.07
N LEU A 93 10.43 17.75 1.86
CA LEU A 93 10.66 18.80 0.87
C LEU A 93 10.23 20.17 1.41
N ALA A 94 9.07 20.25 2.04
CA ALA A 94 8.59 21.49 2.68
C ALA A 94 9.51 22.00 3.81
N ARG A 95 10.30 21.09 4.42
CA ARG A 95 11.31 21.40 5.43
C ARG A 95 12.69 21.70 4.83
N GLY A 96 12.80 21.83 3.52
CA GLY A 96 14.07 22.10 2.82
C GLY A 96 15.04 20.92 2.84
N GLN A 97 14.59 19.70 3.14
CA GLN A 97 15.42 18.50 3.05
C GLN A 97 15.51 18.03 1.59
N SER A 98 16.54 17.23 1.30
CA SER A 98 16.73 16.57 0.01
C SER A 98 16.46 15.07 0.17
N PRO A 99 15.19 14.61 0.14
CA PRO A 99 14.85 13.22 0.37
C PRO A 99 15.19 12.32 -0.82
N ALA A 100 15.44 11.04 -0.55
CA ALA A 100 15.45 9.97 -1.54
C ALA A 100 14.49 8.85 -1.14
N ILE A 101 13.80 8.26 -2.11
CA ILE A 101 13.02 7.03 -1.90
C ILE A 101 13.93 5.82 -2.15
N VAL A 102 13.98 4.89 -1.20
CA VAL A 102 14.73 3.64 -1.32
C VAL A 102 13.78 2.47 -1.11
N SER A 103 13.53 1.67 -2.14
CA SER A 103 12.72 0.46 -2.04
C SER A 103 13.46 -0.75 -2.58
N ARG A 104 13.02 -1.95 -2.16
CA ARG A 104 13.56 -3.21 -2.71
C ARG A 104 13.16 -3.41 -4.18
N GLY A 105 12.03 -2.84 -4.59
CA GLY A 105 11.41 -3.08 -5.89
C GLY A 105 10.47 -4.29 -5.93
N PHE A 106 9.79 -4.60 -4.82
CA PHE A 106 8.61 -5.47 -4.88
C PHE A 106 7.45 -4.62 -5.41
N GLY A 107 6.96 -4.91 -6.61
CA GLY A 107 6.03 -4.02 -7.32
C GLY A 107 6.77 -2.87 -7.98
N GLU A 108 6.86 -2.87 -9.31
CA GLU A 108 7.51 -1.77 -10.05
C GLU A 108 6.69 -0.48 -10.02
N ASP A 109 5.38 -0.62 -9.88
CA ASP A 109 4.37 0.44 -9.80
C ASP A 109 4.68 1.47 -8.70
N GLU A 110 5.14 1.05 -7.51
CA GLU A 110 5.43 1.97 -6.40
C GLU A 110 6.61 2.90 -6.72
N LEU A 111 7.66 2.35 -7.33
CA LEU A 111 8.82 3.14 -7.75
C LEU A 111 8.45 4.08 -8.91
N LEU A 112 7.63 3.61 -9.86
CA LEU A 112 7.14 4.44 -10.97
C LEU A 112 6.29 5.60 -10.45
N LEU A 113 5.43 5.37 -9.46
CA LEU A 113 4.64 6.42 -8.83
C LEU A 113 5.50 7.49 -8.16
N HIS A 114 6.48 7.08 -7.35
CA HIS A 114 7.37 8.05 -6.70
C HIS A 114 8.15 8.89 -7.71
N ARG A 115 8.61 8.30 -8.82
CA ARG A 115 9.27 9.05 -9.90
C ARG A 115 8.35 10.05 -10.57
N ARG A 116 7.06 9.72 -10.68
CA ARG A 116 6.08 10.58 -11.31
C ARG A 116 5.65 11.74 -10.41
N TRP A 117 5.39 11.49 -9.14
CA TRP A 117 5.01 12.54 -8.19
C TRP A 117 6.17 13.49 -7.89
N HIS A 118 7.39 12.97 -7.87
CA HIS A 118 8.60 13.71 -7.52
C HIS A 118 9.73 13.41 -8.52
N PRO A 119 9.69 13.98 -9.74
CA PRO A 119 10.70 13.73 -10.77
C PRO A 119 12.11 14.18 -10.35
N ASP A 120 12.20 15.15 -9.44
CA ASP A 120 13.46 15.77 -9.03
C ASP A 120 14.15 15.04 -7.86
N ILE A 121 13.51 14.04 -7.24
CA ILE A 121 14.11 13.29 -6.13
C ILE A 121 14.66 11.94 -6.59
N PRO A 122 15.78 11.47 -6.03
CA PRO A 122 16.27 10.13 -6.34
C PRO A 122 15.32 9.03 -5.86
N VAL A 123 14.87 8.19 -6.79
CA VAL A 123 14.08 6.97 -6.52
C VAL A 123 14.92 5.74 -6.84
N ILE A 124 15.37 5.04 -5.79
CA ILE A 124 16.42 4.02 -5.86
C ILE A 124 15.84 2.63 -5.56
N ARG A 125 15.96 1.72 -6.54
CA ARG A 125 15.75 0.29 -6.32
C ARG A 125 17.02 -0.32 -5.75
N ALA A 126 16.94 -0.88 -4.55
CA ALA A 126 18.06 -1.51 -3.89
C ALA A 126 17.62 -2.77 -3.11
N PRO A 127 17.97 -3.99 -3.58
CA PRO A 127 17.72 -5.23 -2.85
C PRO A 127 18.24 -5.18 -1.41
N ARG A 128 19.43 -4.58 -1.24
CA ARG A 128 20.04 -4.25 0.04
C ARG A 128 19.88 -2.76 0.32
N ARG A 129 18.97 -2.41 1.23
CA ARG A 129 18.57 -1.01 1.46
C ARG A 129 19.73 -0.12 1.90
N ILE A 130 20.70 -0.65 2.64
CA ILE A 130 21.91 0.11 3.03
C ILE A 130 22.73 0.58 1.81
N GLU A 131 22.78 -0.20 0.73
CA GLU A 131 23.47 0.20 -0.51
C GLU A 131 22.69 1.33 -1.20
N GLY A 132 21.35 1.24 -1.22
CA GLY A 132 20.49 2.31 -1.72
C GLY A 132 20.62 3.62 -0.93
N VAL A 133 20.69 3.53 0.41
CA VAL A 133 20.88 4.71 1.27
C VAL A 133 22.26 5.33 1.06
N ARG A 134 23.31 4.53 0.86
CA ARG A 134 24.64 5.03 0.48
C ARG A 134 24.64 5.73 -0.88
N ALA A 135 23.93 5.18 -1.85
CA ALA A 135 23.77 5.81 -3.15
C ALA A 135 22.99 7.13 -3.06
N ALA A 136 21.96 7.22 -2.20
CA ALA A 136 21.28 8.48 -1.92
C ALA A 136 22.22 9.52 -1.29
N ALA A 137 22.98 9.13 -0.26
CA ALA A 137 23.95 10.02 0.38
C ALA A 137 25.02 10.53 -0.62
N ALA A 138 25.52 9.64 -1.49
CA ALA A 138 26.47 10.02 -2.54
C ALA A 138 25.91 11.01 -3.57
N ARG A 139 24.57 11.10 -3.70
CA ARG A 139 23.87 12.10 -4.53
C ARG A 139 23.52 13.38 -3.77
N GLY A 140 24.05 13.56 -2.56
CA GLY A 140 23.79 14.75 -1.74
C GLY A 140 22.41 14.76 -1.07
N CYS A 141 21.70 13.64 -1.02
CA CYS A 141 20.45 13.55 -0.28
C CYS A 141 20.72 13.63 1.23
N THR A 142 19.88 14.36 1.96
CA THR A 142 20.01 14.55 3.40
C THR A 142 19.26 13.51 4.21
N VAL A 143 18.30 12.81 3.60
CA VAL A 143 17.45 11.81 4.26
C VAL A 143 16.97 10.76 3.28
N ALA A 144 16.82 9.51 3.73
CA ALA A 144 16.22 8.43 2.93
C ALA A 144 14.89 7.97 3.53
N VAL A 145 13.85 7.91 2.71
CA VAL A 145 12.56 7.28 3.02
C VAL A 145 12.58 5.86 2.46
N VAL A 146 12.49 4.86 3.34
CA VAL A 146 12.57 3.44 3.00
C VAL A 146 11.19 2.80 3.07
N ASP A 147 10.70 2.30 1.93
CA ASP A 147 9.46 1.53 1.89
C ASP A 147 9.70 0.06 2.30
N ASP A 148 8.77 -0.47 3.06
CA ASP A 148 8.75 -1.81 3.64
C ASP A 148 10.01 -2.13 4.49
N GLY A 149 10.39 -1.16 5.33
CA GLY A 149 11.61 -1.19 6.14
C GLY A 149 11.49 -1.88 7.50
N PHE A 150 10.28 -2.16 8.00
CA PHE A 150 10.07 -2.55 9.40
C PHE A 150 10.70 -3.91 9.78
N GLN A 151 10.64 -4.88 8.87
CA GLN A 151 11.28 -6.20 9.02
C GLN A 151 12.80 -6.14 8.76
N HIS A 152 13.29 -5.06 8.10
CA HIS A 152 14.66 -4.95 7.65
C HIS A 152 15.59 -4.37 8.74
N ARG A 153 15.65 -5.06 9.88
CA ARG A 153 16.42 -4.65 11.06
C ARG A 153 17.93 -4.52 10.84
N ALA A 154 18.47 -5.04 9.75
CA ALA A 154 19.87 -4.87 9.38
C ALA A 154 20.25 -3.41 9.03
N LEU A 155 19.26 -2.55 8.74
CA LEU A 155 19.45 -1.12 8.49
C LEU A 155 19.02 -0.31 9.72
N GLY A 156 19.93 0.52 10.23
CA GLY A 156 19.61 1.51 11.26
C GLY A 156 18.61 2.53 10.74
N ARG A 157 17.68 2.96 11.60
CA ARG A 157 16.57 3.87 11.26
C ARG A 157 16.48 4.95 12.32
N SER A 158 16.40 6.20 11.89
CA SER A 158 16.18 7.35 12.77
C SER A 158 14.70 7.49 13.12
N LEU A 159 13.81 7.12 12.19
CA LEU A 159 12.37 7.04 12.41
C LEU A 159 11.82 5.74 11.79
N ASP A 160 10.85 5.12 12.46
CA ASP A 160 10.24 3.87 12.02
C ASP A 160 8.73 3.98 12.30
N LEU A 161 7.99 4.33 11.26
CA LEU A 161 6.53 4.43 11.25
C LEU A 161 5.94 3.13 10.72
N VAL A 162 4.99 2.57 11.48
CA VAL A 162 4.33 1.31 11.12
C VAL A 162 2.87 1.54 10.82
N LEU A 163 2.44 1.09 9.65
CA LEU A 163 1.07 1.13 9.20
C LEU A 163 0.33 -0.16 9.56
N LEU A 164 -0.87 -0.01 10.10
CA LEU A 164 -1.84 -1.08 10.28
C LEU A 164 -3.11 -0.75 9.49
N SER A 165 -3.81 -1.77 9.00
CA SER A 165 -5.05 -1.58 8.27
C SER A 165 -6.18 -2.39 8.92
N PRO A 166 -7.37 -1.79 9.12
CA PRO A 166 -8.57 -2.49 9.57
C PRO A 166 -9.05 -3.59 8.62
N ALA A 167 -8.59 -3.56 7.37
CA ALA A 167 -8.90 -4.59 6.38
C ALA A 167 -8.12 -5.90 6.60
N HIS A 168 -7.22 -5.96 7.60
CA HIS A 168 -6.60 -7.21 8.01
C HIS A 168 -7.43 -7.90 9.10
N PRO A 169 -7.60 -9.23 9.01
CA PRO A 169 -8.47 -9.97 9.92
C PRO A 169 -7.97 -9.92 11.36
N LEU A 170 -8.92 -9.76 12.29
CA LEU A 170 -8.75 -10.00 13.72
C LEU A 170 -9.40 -11.35 14.11
N PRO A 171 -8.83 -12.12 15.06
CA PRO A 171 -7.58 -11.86 15.77
C PRO A 171 -6.35 -12.05 14.86
N ILE A 172 -5.26 -11.38 15.21
CA ILE A 172 -4.02 -11.38 14.41
C ILE A 172 -3.40 -12.77 14.36
N ARG A 173 -3.23 -13.28 13.13
CA ARG A 173 -2.58 -14.56 12.84
C ARG A 173 -1.38 -14.34 11.93
N LEU A 174 -0.26 -14.97 12.29
CA LEU A 174 0.96 -14.94 11.49
C LEU A 174 0.83 -15.83 10.25
N LEU A 175 1.68 -15.58 9.27
CA LEU A 175 1.83 -16.44 8.10
C LEU A 175 2.06 -17.90 8.52
N PRO A 176 1.51 -18.87 7.78
CA PRO A 176 0.55 -18.73 6.67
C PRO A 176 -0.92 -18.64 7.12
N ARG A 177 -1.24 -18.71 8.42
CA ARG A 177 -2.63 -18.71 8.93
C ARG A 177 -3.33 -17.36 8.86
N GLY A 178 -2.57 -16.30 8.72
CA GLY A 178 -3.04 -14.96 8.45
C GLY A 178 -1.95 -14.16 7.74
N PRO A 179 -2.23 -12.90 7.39
CA PRO A 179 -1.32 -12.11 6.56
C PRO A 179 -0.11 -11.55 7.32
N PHE A 180 -0.03 -11.71 8.66
CA PHE A 180 0.98 -11.03 9.46
C PHE A 180 2.37 -11.70 9.37
N ARG A 181 3.38 -10.88 9.06
CA ARG A 181 4.81 -11.26 8.99
C ARG A 181 5.49 -11.19 10.36
N GLU A 182 4.97 -10.37 11.27
CA GLU A 182 5.46 -10.23 12.64
C GLU A 182 4.28 -10.04 13.62
N PRO A 183 4.40 -10.49 14.88
CA PRO A 183 3.35 -10.30 15.89
C PRO A 183 3.28 -8.83 16.32
N LEU A 184 2.12 -8.40 16.85
CA LEU A 184 1.90 -7.03 17.35
C LEU A 184 2.96 -6.54 18.34
N ARG A 185 3.47 -7.41 19.23
CA ARG A 185 4.55 -7.05 20.18
C ARG A 185 5.79 -6.46 19.49
N SER A 186 5.98 -6.70 18.20
CA SER A 186 7.09 -6.16 17.43
C SER A 186 6.98 -4.64 17.27
N LEU A 187 5.78 -4.05 17.41
CA LEU A 187 5.52 -2.61 17.38
C LEU A 187 6.26 -1.83 18.47
N ARG A 188 6.73 -2.48 19.54
CA ARG A 188 7.60 -1.85 20.54
C ARG A 188 8.89 -1.25 19.93
N ARG A 189 9.25 -1.67 18.72
CA ARG A 189 10.39 -1.12 17.93
C ARG A 189 10.03 0.13 17.14
N ALA A 190 8.74 0.40 16.94
CA ALA A 190 8.28 1.54 16.16
C ALA A 190 8.34 2.82 16.99
N HIS A 191 8.52 3.94 16.31
CA HIS A 191 8.43 5.26 16.92
C HIS A 191 6.99 5.79 16.90
N GLY A 192 6.19 5.33 15.94
CA GLY A 192 4.78 5.66 15.83
C GLY A 192 4.03 4.63 14.99
N VAL A 193 2.74 4.49 15.26
CA VAL A 193 1.82 3.64 14.50
C VAL A 193 0.71 4.49 13.90
N LEU A 194 0.43 4.27 12.61
CA LEU A 194 -0.69 4.87 11.91
C LEU A 194 -1.66 3.76 11.50
N VAL A 195 -2.89 3.84 11.97
CA VAL A 195 -3.97 2.95 11.52
C VAL A 195 -4.66 3.62 10.34
N THR A 196 -4.46 3.08 9.14
CA THR A 196 -4.96 3.69 7.90
C THR A 196 -6.39 3.23 7.62
N VAL A 197 -7.32 4.18 7.53
CA VAL A 197 -8.73 3.96 7.25
C VAL A 197 -9.08 4.51 5.87
N LYS A 198 -9.70 3.71 5.02
CA LYS A 198 -10.09 4.06 3.64
C LYS A 198 -11.59 4.30 3.50
N SER A 199 -12.39 3.92 4.49
CA SER A 199 -13.84 4.14 4.48
C SER A 199 -14.41 4.26 5.89
N PRO A 200 -15.54 4.97 6.09
CA PRO A 200 -16.19 5.06 7.39
C PRO A 200 -16.56 3.69 7.99
N ALA A 201 -16.85 2.69 7.16
CA ALA A 201 -17.17 1.32 7.60
C ALA A 201 -16.01 0.64 8.35
N GLU A 202 -14.78 1.09 8.14
CA GLU A 202 -13.60 0.54 8.81
C GLU A 202 -13.35 1.15 10.20
N ASN A 203 -14.02 2.24 10.58
CA ASN A 203 -13.75 3.00 11.82
C ASN A 203 -13.82 2.12 13.08
N ALA A 204 -14.90 1.33 13.24
CA ALA A 204 -15.06 0.47 14.42
C ALA A 204 -13.96 -0.61 14.53
N THR A 205 -13.43 -1.09 13.41
CA THR A 205 -12.30 -2.04 13.41
C THR A 205 -10.97 -1.32 13.62
N ALA A 206 -10.83 -0.09 13.14
CA ALA A 206 -9.68 0.77 13.40
C ALA A 206 -9.54 1.09 14.91
N ASP A 207 -10.64 1.42 15.57
CA ASP A 207 -10.65 1.69 17.02
C ASP A 207 -10.24 0.44 17.81
N ARG A 208 -10.79 -0.73 17.47
CA ARG A 208 -10.36 -2.01 18.07
C ARG A 208 -8.88 -2.28 17.87
N LEU A 209 -8.33 -2.01 16.67
CA LEU A 209 -6.89 -2.15 16.41
C LEU A 209 -6.06 -1.17 17.24
N LEU A 210 -6.51 0.08 17.39
CA LEU A 210 -5.84 1.05 18.25
C LEU A 210 -5.81 0.58 19.71
N ASP A 211 -6.90 0.01 20.20
CA ASP A 211 -6.98 -0.53 21.55
C ASP A 211 -6.11 -1.77 21.74
N GLU A 212 -6.05 -2.67 20.74
CA GLU A 212 -5.10 -3.77 20.74
C GLU A 212 -3.66 -3.26 20.84
N VAL A 213 -3.29 -2.23 20.07
CA VAL A 213 -1.94 -1.62 20.15
C VAL A 213 -1.70 -1.01 21.53
N ARG A 214 -2.65 -0.24 22.07
CA ARG A 214 -2.55 0.41 23.39
C ARG A 214 -2.45 -0.58 24.54
N SER A 215 -3.02 -1.78 24.39
CA SER A 215 -2.94 -2.83 25.40
C SER A 215 -1.53 -3.47 25.51
N LEU A 216 -0.64 -3.23 24.53
CA LEU A 216 0.70 -3.82 24.53
C LEU A 216 1.62 -3.10 25.54
N PRO A 217 2.40 -3.85 26.34
CA PRO A 217 3.44 -3.26 27.17
C PRO A 217 4.49 -2.51 26.34
N GLY A 218 4.68 -1.22 26.65
CA GLY A 218 5.60 -0.36 25.90
C GLY A 218 5.13 -0.06 24.47
N HIS A 219 3.81 0.01 24.25
CA HIS A 219 3.26 0.35 22.95
C HIS A 219 3.78 1.70 22.44
N PRO A 220 4.00 1.84 21.12
CA PRO A 220 4.27 3.14 20.54
C PRO A 220 3.02 4.02 20.57
N PRO A 221 3.16 5.35 20.45
CA PRO A 221 2.02 6.21 20.15
C PRO A 221 1.36 5.78 18.84
N ALA A 222 0.03 5.60 18.88
CA ALA A 222 -0.78 5.18 17.74
C ALA A 222 -1.86 6.22 17.43
N ARG A 223 -2.08 6.51 16.14
CA ARG A 223 -3.08 7.46 15.64
C ARG A 223 -3.81 6.89 14.42
N LEU A 224 -5.02 7.38 14.19
CA LEU A 224 -5.79 7.09 12.98
C LEU A 224 -5.34 8.03 11.86
N LEU A 225 -5.25 7.51 10.64
CA LEU A 225 -4.97 8.25 9.42
C LEU A 225 -6.04 7.91 8.38
N THR A 226 -6.74 8.91 7.86
CA THR A 226 -7.77 8.67 6.85
C THR A 226 -7.17 8.82 5.46
N LEU A 227 -7.46 7.85 4.59
CA LEU A 227 -7.14 7.86 3.17
C LEU A 227 -8.46 8.09 2.42
N LEU A 228 -8.52 9.18 1.66
CA LEU A 228 -9.72 9.61 0.95
C LEU A 228 -9.46 9.67 -0.56
N PRO A 229 -10.49 9.48 -1.39
CA PRO A 229 -10.35 9.69 -2.83
C PRO A 229 -10.06 11.17 -3.11
N GLY A 230 -9.09 11.42 -3.99
CA GLY A 230 -8.75 12.76 -4.46
C GLY A 230 -9.75 13.29 -5.49
N SER A 231 -9.32 14.32 -6.22
CA SER A 231 -10.03 14.76 -7.43
C SER A 231 -9.71 13.85 -8.61
N TRP A 232 -10.66 13.72 -9.53
CA TRP A 232 -10.45 12.97 -10.77
C TRP A 232 -9.34 13.60 -11.60
N CYS A 233 -8.49 12.75 -12.15
CA CYS A 233 -7.47 13.14 -13.11
C CYS A 233 -7.60 12.32 -14.38
N ASP A 234 -7.01 12.80 -15.47
CA ASP A 234 -6.76 11.99 -16.66
C ASP A 234 -5.65 10.97 -16.40
N LEU A 235 -5.34 10.14 -17.39
CA LEU A 235 -4.28 9.13 -17.28
C LEU A 235 -2.90 9.77 -17.05
N ARG A 236 -2.68 11.01 -17.53
CA ARG A 236 -1.46 11.81 -17.37
C ARG A 236 -1.40 12.62 -16.07
N GLY A 237 -2.44 12.56 -15.25
CA GLY A 237 -2.49 13.16 -13.92
C GLY A 237 -2.97 14.61 -13.93
N ALA A 238 -3.37 15.15 -15.09
CA ALA A 238 -3.99 16.46 -15.15
C ALA A 238 -5.42 16.41 -14.58
N PRO A 239 -5.90 17.47 -13.91
CA PRO A 239 -7.27 17.52 -13.40
C PRO A 239 -8.28 17.23 -14.51
N ALA A 240 -9.26 16.37 -14.22
CA ALA A 240 -10.32 16.00 -15.14
C ALA A 240 -11.69 16.05 -14.46
N SER A 241 -12.75 16.17 -15.26
CA SER A 241 -14.11 16.03 -14.77
C SER A 241 -14.37 14.62 -14.24
N ALA A 242 -15.32 14.52 -13.32
CA ALA A 242 -15.85 13.22 -12.94
C ALA A 242 -16.41 12.50 -14.18
N PRO A 243 -16.21 11.17 -14.29
CA PRO A 243 -16.80 10.40 -15.37
C PRO A 243 -18.31 10.27 -15.14
N ASP A 244 -19.08 10.37 -16.21
CA ASP A 244 -20.54 10.21 -16.20
C ASP A 244 -20.95 8.81 -16.64
N GLY A 245 -22.11 8.36 -16.16
CA GLY A 245 -22.73 7.10 -16.56
C GLY A 245 -22.03 5.84 -16.01
N PRO A 246 -22.34 4.67 -16.59
CA PRO A 246 -21.73 3.41 -16.18
C PRO A 246 -20.22 3.37 -16.41
N LEU A 247 -19.48 2.82 -15.43
CA LEU A 247 -18.03 2.81 -15.37
C LEU A 247 -17.48 1.37 -15.39
N LEU A 248 -16.29 1.20 -15.95
CA LEU A 248 -15.46 0.02 -15.72
C LEU A 248 -14.34 0.39 -14.75
N ALA A 249 -14.40 -0.10 -13.52
CA ALA A 249 -13.32 0.01 -12.55
C ALA A 249 -12.24 -1.04 -12.82
N LEU A 250 -11.10 -0.58 -13.33
CA LEU A 250 -9.91 -1.40 -13.56
C LEU A 250 -8.96 -1.27 -12.38
N THR A 251 -8.55 -2.37 -11.76
CA THR A 251 -7.48 -2.30 -10.75
C THR A 251 -6.65 -3.56 -10.60
N SER A 252 -5.40 -3.40 -10.22
CA SER A 252 -4.50 -4.48 -9.79
C SER A 252 -3.98 -4.26 -8.35
N VAL A 253 -4.77 -3.66 -7.47
CA VAL A 253 -4.40 -3.49 -6.06
C VAL A 253 -4.82 -4.68 -5.20
N ALA A 254 -4.11 -4.86 -4.08
CA ALA A 254 -4.35 -5.92 -3.09
C ALA A 254 -5.81 -6.13 -2.65
N GLN A 255 -6.64 -5.08 -2.69
CA GLN A 255 -8.04 -5.06 -2.23
C GLN A 255 -8.92 -4.33 -3.25
N PRO A 256 -9.37 -5.00 -4.32
CA PRO A 256 -10.15 -4.37 -5.39
C PRO A 256 -11.47 -3.73 -4.89
N GLY A 257 -12.15 -4.38 -3.93
CA GLY A 257 -13.40 -3.85 -3.37
C GLY A 257 -13.24 -2.48 -2.70
N SER A 258 -12.11 -2.21 -2.05
CA SER A 258 -11.84 -0.88 -1.48
C SER A 258 -11.76 0.21 -2.55
N PHE A 259 -11.24 -0.10 -3.74
CA PHE A 259 -11.19 0.85 -4.84
C PHE A 259 -12.59 1.16 -5.38
N VAL A 260 -13.44 0.14 -5.55
CA VAL A 260 -14.84 0.33 -5.95
C VAL A 260 -15.58 1.23 -4.96
N SER A 261 -15.38 1.03 -3.65
CA SER A 261 -15.97 1.91 -2.62
C SER A 261 -15.49 3.35 -2.73
N LEU A 262 -14.21 3.59 -3.06
CA LEU A 262 -13.67 4.93 -3.28
C LEU A 262 -14.27 5.60 -4.52
N VAL A 263 -14.41 4.86 -5.62
CA VAL A 263 -15.06 5.33 -6.86
C VAL A 263 -16.51 5.73 -6.57
N ARG A 264 -17.26 4.87 -5.87
CA ARG A 264 -18.66 5.12 -5.50
C ARG A 264 -18.80 6.36 -4.60
N ALA A 265 -17.92 6.49 -3.61
CA ALA A 265 -17.90 7.64 -2.72
C ALA A 265 -17.61 8.98 -3.44
N ARG A 266 -16.91 8.95 -4.59
CA ARG A 266 -16.53 10.14 -5.35
C ARG A 266 -17.41 10.44 -6.56
N GLY A 267 -18.05 9.42 -7.13
CA GLY A 267 -18.71 9.44 -8.44
C GLY A 267 -20.24 9.31 -8.44
N LEU A 268 -20.89 8.95 -7.32
CA LEU A 268 -22.36 8.80 -7.29
C LEU A 268 -23.03 10.03 -6.67
N HIS A 269 -22.93 11.16 -7.36
CA HIS A 269 -23.74 12.34 -7.11
C HIS A 269 -24.51 12.72 -8.36
N SER A 270 -25.36 11.81 -8.88
CA SER A 270 -26.51 12.15 -9.73
C SER A 270 -27.39 10.92 -9.94
N GLY A 271 -28.49 10.86 -9.19
CA GLY A 271 -29.76 10.24 -9.56
C GLY A 271 -29.73 8.80 -10.10
N SER A 272 -29.60 7.82 -9.20
CA SER A 272 -30.33 6.55 -9.21
C SER A 272 -29.86 5.76 -7.99
N GLU A 273 -30.76 5.53 -7.03
CA GLU A 273 -30.52 4.57 -5.96
C GLU A 273 -30.44 3.17 -6.59
N GLY A 274 -29.23 2.73 -6.91
CA GLY A 274 -28.97 1.43 -7.51
C GLY A 274 -27.48 1.17 -7.64
N ASP A 275 -27.03 0.03 -7.13
CA ASP A 275 -25.64 -0.45 -7.05
C ASP A 275 -24.99 -0.75 -8.42
N GLU A 276 -25.61 -0.33 -9.53
CA GLU A 276 -25.43 -0.89 -10.88
C GLU A 276 -24.47 -0.12 -11.81
N GLY A 277 -23.87 0.98 -11.35
CA GLY A 277 -23.07 1.87 -12.20
C GLY A 277 -21.58 1.51 -12.36
N VAL A 278 -21.03 0.55 -11.62
CA VAL A 278 -19.58 0.26 -11.63
C VAL A 278 -19.32 -1.24 -11.78
N GLU A 279 -18.87 -1.66 -12.96
CA GLU A 279 -18.35 -3.02 -13.18
C GLU A 279 -16.88 -3.08 -12.75
N LEU A 280 -16.47 -4.14 -12.03
CA LEU A 280 -15.09 -4.33 -11.59
C LEU A 280 -14.34 -5.31 -12.49
N LEU A 281 -13.25 -4.85 -13.10
CA LEU A 281 -12.24 -5.67 -13.74
C LEU A 281 -10.95 -5.69 -12.90
N ALA A 282 -10.79 -6.75 -12.10
CA ALA A 282 -9.67 -6.88 -11.17
C ALA A 282 -8.58 -7.83 -11.69
N PHE A 283 -7.33 -7.37 -11.63
CA PHE A 283 -6.13 -8.15 -11.93
C PHE A 283 -5.38 -8.51 -10.63
N PRO A 284 -4.45 -9.49 -10.66
CA PRO A 284 -3.58 -9.78 -9.52
C PRO A 284 -2.82 -8.55 -9.00
N ASP A 285 -2.44 -8.58 -7.72
CA ASP A 285 -1.71 -7.47 -7.09
C ASP A 285 -0.40 -7.18 -7.84
N HIS A 286 -0.13 -5.91 -8.17
CA HIS A 286 1.03 -5.48 -8.98
C HIS A 286 1.09 -6.04 -10.42
N HIS A 287 -0.04 -6.46 -11.03
CA HIS A 287 -0.07 -7.03 -12.37
C HIS A 287 0.55 -6.10 -13.44
N PRO A 288 1.56 -6.58 -14.21
CA PRO A 288 2.07 -5.85 -15.37
C PRO A 288 1.13 -6.07 -16.57
N TYR A 289 0.53 -4.99 -17.06
CA TYR A 289 -0.36 -5.04 -18.22
C TYR A 289 0.42 -5.25 -19.52
N THR A 290 -0.19 -5.92 -20.50
CA THR A 290 0.32 -6.02 -21.87
C THR A 290 -0.54 -5.23 -22.86
N SER A 291 -0.04 -5.00 -24.08
CA SER A 291 -0.80 -4.32 -25.13
C SER A 291 -2.04 -5.10 -25.55
N GLU A 292 -2.01 -6.44 -25.53
CA GLU A 292 -3.18 -7.28 -25.79
C GLU A 292 -4.23 -7.14 -24.68
N GLU A 293 -3.78 -7.09 -23.41
CA GLU A 293 -4.69 -6.87 -22.28
C GLU A 293 -5.29 -5.46 -22.31
N LEU A 294 -4.55 -4.44 -22.78
CA LEU A 294 -5.10 -3.10 -23.00
C LEU A 294 -6.26 -3.13 -24.01
N SER A 295 -6.09 -3.83 -25.14
CA SER A 295 -7.18 -4.00 -26.12
C SER A 295 -8.39 -4.70 -25.49
N GLN A 296 -8.17 -5.77 -24.72
CA GLN A 296 -9.26 -6.48 -24.02
C GLN A 296 -9.96 -5.61 -22.98
N ILE A 297 -9.21 -4.77 -22.25
CA ILE A 297 -9.78 -3.80 -21.30
C ILE A 297 -10.69 -2.83 -22.04
N LEU A 298 -10.25 -2.28 -23.16
CA LEU A 298 -11.02 -1.32 -23.96
C LEU A 298 -12.27 -1.96 -24.60
N GLU A 299 -12.14 -3.19 -25.10
CA GLU A 299 -13.28 -3.98 -25.59
C GLU A 299 -14.29 -4.26 -24.48
N THR A 300 -13.82 -4.69 -23.30
CA THR A 300 -14.68 -4.92 -22.13
C THR A 300 -15.36 -3.63 -21.69
N ALA A 301 -14.67 -2.50 -21.75
CA ALA A 301 -15.25 -1.21 -21.43
C ALA A 301 -16.40 -0.82 -22.37
N GLY A 302 -16.37 -1.24 -23.65
CA GLY A 302 -17.35 -0.81 -24.65
C GLY A 302 -17.25 0.69 -24.86
N ASP A 303 -18.31 1.45 -24.57
CA ASP A 303 -18.32 2.93 -24.59
C ASP A 303 -18.08 3.56 -23.21
N ARG A 304 -17.97 2.74 -22.15
CA ARG A 304 -17.83 3.23 -20.78
C ARG A 304 -16.46 3.85 -20.54
N MET A 305 -16.43 4.75 -19.57
CA MET A 305 -15.18 5.28 -19.02
C MET A 305 -14.48 4.22 -18.17
N VAL A 306 -13.18 4.06 -18.37
CA VAL A 306 -12.34 3.19 -17.54
C VAL A 306 -11.81 4.02 -16.38
N VAL A 307 -12.19 3.68 -15.15
CA VAL A 307 -11.66 4.32 -13.94
C VAL A 307 -10.62 3.43 -13.28
N THR A 308 -9.48 3.99 -12.89
CA THR A 308 -8.37 3.19 -12.35
C THR A 308 -7.59 3.91 -11.24
N THR A 309 -6.70 3.17 -10.57
CA THR A 309 -5.84 3.71 -9.52
C THR A 309 -4.60 4.38 -10.13
N GLU A 310 -3.91 5.24 -9.37
CA GLU A 310 -2.61 5.78 -9.82
C GLU A 310 -1.58 4.67 -10.08
N LYS A 311 -1.57 3.61 -9.23
CA LYS A 311 -0.69 2.45 -9.38
C LYS A 311 -0.88 1.76 -10.72
N ASP A 312 -2.11 1.66 -11.17
CA ASP A 312 -2.46 1.04 -12.45
C ASP A 312 -2.19 2.00 -13.62
N ALA A 313 -2.50 3.27 -13.45
CA ALA A 313 -2.25 4.31 -14.45
C ALA A 313 -0.79 4.36 -14.89
N VAL A 314 0.19 4.32 -13.97
CA VAL A 314 1.63 4.38 -14.34
C VAL A 314 2.10 3.21 -15.20
N LYS A 315 1.39 2.07 -15.17
CA LYS A 315 1.68 0.91 -16.03
C LYS A 315 0.96 1.01 -17.39
N LEU A 316 -0.22 1.64 -17.41
CA LEU A 316 -1.05 1.78 -18.62
C LEU A 316 -0.61 2.92 -19.53
N ILE A 317 -0.03 3.99 -18.99
CA ILE A 317 0.46 5.15 -19.77
C ILE A 317 1.36 4.73 -20.93
N PRO A 318 2.49 4.02 -20.72
CA PRO A 318 3.38 3.67 -21.83
C PRO A 318 2.68 2.81 -22.89
N LEU A 319 1.77 1.91 -22.48
CA LEU A 319 1.01 1.08 -23.41
C LEU A 319 0.02 1.91 -24.25
N CYS A 320 -0.65 2.89 -23.64
CA CYS A 320 -1.55 3.77 -24.37
C CYS A 320 -0.78 4.68 -25.32
N GLU A 321 0.36 5.24 -24.89
CA GLU A 321 1.19 6.12 -25.72
C GLU A 321 1.76 5.40 -26.94
N GLU A 322 2.11 4.12 -26.80
CA GLU A 322 2.68 3.32 -27.90
C GLU A 322 1.60 2.71 -28.81
N ALA A 323 0.57 2.08 -28.23
CA ALA A 323 -0.36 1.24 -28.98
C ALA A 323 -1.71 1.90 -29.30
N ALA A 324 -2.18 2.85 -28.47
CA ALA A 324 -3.50 3.46 -28.63
C ALA A 324 -3.60 4.88 -28.02
N PRO A 325 -2.95 5.91 -28.60
CA PRO A 325 -2.90 7.24 -27.99
C PRO A 325 -4.28 7.88 -27.75
N SER A 326 -5.24 7.62 -28.64
CA SER A 326 -6.62 8.10 -28.51
C SER A 326 -7.38 7.45 -27.35
N ALA A 327 -6.93 6.28 -26.87
CA ALA A 327 -7.57 5.60 -25.75
C ALA A 327 -7.30 6.32 -24.42
N MET A 328 -6.27 7.17 -24.32
CA MET A 328 -5.93 7.89 -23.07
C MET A 328 -7.10 8.71 -22.52
N ASP A 329 -7.92 9.31 -23.42
CA ASP A 329 -9.07 10.13 -23.04
C ASP A 329 -10.21 9.32 -22.41
N ARG A 330 -10.21 7.99 -22.63
CA ARG A 330 -11.17 7.04 -22.07
C ARG A 330 -10.86 6.61 -20.64
N PHE A 331 -9.72 7.03 -20.09
CA PHE A 331 -9.34 6.73 -18.72
C PHE A 331 -9.58 7.91 -17.78
N ARG A 332 -10.01 7.60 -16.56
CA ARG A 332 -9.91 8.49 -15.41
C ARG A 332 -9.15 7.79 -14.30
N VAL A 333 -8.31 8.56 -13.62
CA VAL A 333 -7.54 8.10 -12.48
C VAL A 333 -8.16 8.72 -11.23
N LEU A 334 -8.33 7.90 -10.20
CA LEU A 334 -8.73 8.35 -8.88
C LEU A 334 -7.54 8.23 -7.91
N PRO A 335 -6.85 9.34 -7.60
CA PRO A 335 -5.78 9.37 -6.62
C PRO A 335 -6.27 9.01 -5.22
N LEU A 336 -5.38 8.43 -4.42
CA LEU A 336 -5.63 8.18 -3.01
C LEU A 336 -4.83 9.19 -2.17
N MET A 337 -5.54 10.10 -1.52
CA MET A 337 -4.97 11.20 -0.77
C MET A 337 -5.00 10.92 0.73
N ILE A 338 -4.03 11.45 1.46
CA ILE A 338 -4.05 11.48 2.91
C ILE A 338 -4.88 12.68 3.37
N SER A 339 -5.83 12.42 4.26
CA SER A 339 -6.54 13.43 5.02
C SER A 339 -6.06 13.37 6.47
N VAL A 340 -5.23 14.35 6.84
CA VAL A 340 -4.72 14.52 8.20
C VAL A 340 -5.43 15.68 8.88
N GLY A 341 -5.87 15.46 10.11
CA GLY A 341 -6.20 16.56 11.01
C GLY A 341 -4.91 17.17 11.58
N PRO A 342 -4.92 18.46 12.01
CA PRO A 342 -3.72 19.16 12.48
C PRO A 342 -2.93 18.38 13.54
N ARG A 343 -3.64 17.73 14.47
CA ARG A 343 -3.02 16.94 15.55
C ARG A 343 -2.16 15.75 15.07
N VAL A 344 -2.51 15.12 13.94
CA VAL A 344 -1.74 13.98 13.41
C VAL A 344 -0.52 14.49 12.65
N GLU A 345 -0.70 15.55 11.88
CA GLU A 345 0.40 16.20 11.17
C GLU A 345 1.45 16.76 12.14
N ASP A 346 1.03 17.54 13.14
CA ASP A 346 1.90 18.08 14.19
C ASP A 346 2.67 16.97 14.92
N TRP A 347 1.99 15.85 15.19
CA TRP A 347 2.63 14.71 15.84
C TRP A 347 3.70 14.06 14.95
N VAL A 348 3.45 13.94 13.65
CA VAL A 348 4.46 13.41 12.71
C VAL A 348 5.60 14.40 12.53
N GLN A 349 5.33 15.70 12.47
CA GLN A 349 6.36 16.75 12.45
C GLN A 349 7.28 16.64 13.68
N GLN A 350 6.71 16.48 14.88
CA GLN A 350 7.50 16.27 16.12
C GLN A 350 8.35 14.99 16.07
N LEU A 351 7.89 13.93 15.41
CA LEU A 351 8.69 12.72 15.20
C LEU A 351 9.83 12.97 14.22
N LEU A 352 9.60 13.76 13.16
CA LEU A 352 10.63 14.18 12.21
C LEU A 352 11.68 15.06 12.89
N ASP A 353 11.28 16.02 13.73
CA ASP A 353 12.19 16.89 14.50
C ASP A 353 13.14 16.10 15.41
N LYS A 354 12.68 14.97 15.95
CA LYS A 354 13.51 14.09 16.79
C LYS A 354 14.45 13.18 15.98
N ALA A 355 14.08 12.90 14.73
CA ALA A 355 14.76 11.91 13.89
C ALA A 355 15.80 12.55 12.95
N LEU A 356 15.64 13.83 12.64
CA LEU A 356 16.49 14.59 11.75
C LEU A 356 17.39 15.54 12.55
N PRO A 357 18.64 15.76 12.10
CA PRO A 357 19.57 16.69 12.72
C PRO A 357 19.19 18.16 12.51
#